data_AF-A0A7V9G2N9-F1
#
_entry.id   AF-A0A7V9G2N9-F1
#
_cell.length_a   1.000
_cell.length_b   1.000
_cell.length_c   1.000
_cell.angle_alpha   90.00
_cell.angle_beta   90.00
_cell.angle_gamma   90.00
#
_symmetry.space_group_name_H-M   'P 1'
#
loop_
_entity.id
_entity.type
_entity.pdbx_description
1 polymer ?
#
loop_
_entity_poly.entity_id
_entity_poly.type
_entity_poly.pdbx_seq_one_letter_code
_entity_poly.pdbx_strand_id
1 'polypeptide(L)'
;MDTNPLFTAALGLIPPWCVVRSDFRPEQRLLEMQVDFKSGARFACPDCGGKDCAVHDTVEKRWRHMDFFQHQAFIVARVPRVQCPGCGVRLITVPWARANSGFTLLMEGLILEMSRSTPVRNIAKLLRVSDNRVWRVIQ
;
A
#
# COMPACT_ATOMS: atom_id res chain seq x y z
N MET A 1 1.98 24.77 -4.23
CA MET A 1 3.11 23.89 -3.83
C MET A 1 2.70 22.46 -4.10
N ASP A 2 3.58 21.67 -4.71
CA ASP A 2 3.34 20.24 -4.92
C ASP A 2 3.44 19.52 -3.56
N THR A 3 2.35 18.89 -3.11
CA THR A 3 2.25 18.14 -1.85
C THR A 3 2.79 16.72 -1.97
N ASN A 4 3.03 16.23 -3.17
CA ASN A 4 3.44 14.85 -3.41
C ASN A 4 4.83 14.50 -2.83
N PRO A 5 5.84 15.39 -2.85
CA PRO A 5 7.11 15.14 -2.16
C PRO A 5 6.94 14.96 -0.64
N LEU A 6 6.03 15.71 -0.02
CA LEU A 6 5.71 15.56 1.41
C LEU A 6 5.09 14.19 1.68
N PHE A 7 4.09 13.77 0.91
CA PHE A 7 3.47 12.45 1.09
C PHE A 7 4.44 11.31 0.78
N THR A 8 5.33 11.47 -0.21
CA THR A 8 6.39 10.52 -0.50
C THR A 8 7.28 10.32 0.73
N ALA A 9 7.74 11.40 1.35
CA ALA A 9 8.55 11.35 2.56
C ALA A 9 7.78 10.80 3.77
N ALA A 10 6.53 11.24 3.98
CA ALA A 10 5.69 10.82 5.10
C ALA A 10 5.35 9.33 5.05
N LEU A 11 5.17 8.76 3.85
CA LEU A 11 4.97 7.33 3.65
C LEU A 11 6.28 6.52 3.72
N GLY A 12 7.43 7.18 3.90
CA GLY A 12 8.74 6.53 3.92
C GLY A 12 9.11 5.87 2.58
N LEU A 13 8.56 6.37 1.46
CA LEU A 13 8.84 5.82 0.14
C LEU A 13 10.24 6.24 -0.30
N ILE A 14 11.02 5.25 -0.71
CA ILE A 14 12.34 5.45 -1.31
C ILE A 14 12.30 5.13 -2.80
N PRO A 15 13.23 5.68 -3.61
CA PRO A 15 13.34 5.32 -5.01
C PRO A 15 13.36 3.79 -5.22
N PRO A 16 12.67 3.27 -6.26
CA PRO A 16 12.06 4.04 -7.34
C PRO A 16 10.66 4.59 -7.04
N TRP A 17 10.10 4.34 -5.86
CA TRP A 17 8.73 4.69 -5.51
C TRP A 17 8.57 6.17 -5.14
N CYS A 18 7.48 6.77 -5.59
CA CYS A 18 7.05 8.08 -5.15
C CYS A 18 5.54 8.26 -5.28
N VAL A 19 4.98 9.21 -4.54
CA VAL A 19 3.63 9.70 -4.79
C VAL A 19 3.69 10.58 -6.03
N VAL A 20 2.87 10.28 -7.02
CA VAL A 20 2.77 11.06 -8.29
C VAL A 20 1.53 11.92 -8.34
N ARG A 21 0.51 11.60 -7.55
CA ARG A 21 -0.72 12.39 -7.44
C ARG A 21 -1.36 12.14 -6.08
N SER A 22 -1.88 13.20 -5.47
CA SER A 22 -2.74 13.14 -4.29
C SER A 22 -4.09 13.76 -4.65
N ASP A 23 -5.16 13.01 -4.40
CA ASP A 23 -6.55 13.43 -4.60
C ASP A 23 -7.23 13.55 -3.24
N PHE A 24 -7.39 14.79 -2.78
CA PHE A 24 -8.00 15.10 -1.50
C PHE A 24 -9.42 15.62 -1.70
N ARG A 25 -10.39 14.89 -1.15
CA ARG A 25 -11.83 15.14 -1.26
C ARG A 25 -12.41 15.35 0.15
N PRO A 26 -12.43 16.59 0.66
CA PRO A 26 -12.82 16.86 2.04
C PRO A 26 -14.28 16.54 2.34
N GLU A 27 -15.19 16.80 1.40
CA GLU A 27 -16.63 16.52 1.53
C GLU A 27 -16.90 15.01 1.66
N GLN A 28 -16.08 14.20 0.98
CA GLN A 28 -16.14 12.73 1.05
C GLN A 28 -15.28 12.16 2.19
N ARG A 29 -14.58 13.02 2.95
CA ARG A 29 -13.61 12.63 3.98
C ARG A 29 -12.59 11.61 3.46
N LEU A 30 -12.01 11.88 2.30
CA LEU A 30 -11.19 10.92 1.57
C LEU A 30 -9.88 11.56 1.06
N LEU A 31 -8.77 10.86 1.24
CA LEU A 31 -7.49 11.12 0.60
C LEU A 31 -7.07 9.87 -0.18
N GLU A 32 -6.80 10.01 -1.47
CA GLU A 32 -6.24 8.95 -2.28
C GLU A 32 -4.87 9.37 -2.83
N MET A 33 -3.84 8.60 -2.47
CA MET A 33 -2.46 8.84 -2.88
C MET A 33 -2.09 7.81 -3.95
N GLN A 34 -1.87 8.29 -5.16
CA GLN A 34 -1.36 7.52 -6.29
C GLN A 34 0.16 7.41 -6.18
N VAL A 35 0.63 6.20 -5.95
CA VAL A 35 2.03 5.83 -5.84
C VAL A 35 2.45 5.13 -7.13
N ASP A 36 3.62 5.51 -7.63
CA ASP A 36 4.19 4.95 -8.84
C ASP A 36 5.69 4.75 -8.68
N PHE A 37 6.29 4.09 -9.65
CA PHE A 37 7.73 3.93 -9.74
C PHE A 37 8.26 4.63 -10.99
N LYS A 38 9.51 5.10 -10.92
CA LYS A 38 10.16 5.74 -12.07
C LYS A 38 10.28 4.78 -13.27
N SER A 39 10.00 5.29 -14.47
CA SER A 39 10.18 4.55 -15.72
C SER A 39 11.60 3.99 -15.85
N GLY A 40 11.72 2.76 -16.34
CA GLY A 40 13.00 2.05 -16.44
C GLY A 40 13.48 1.44 -15.13
N ALA A 41 12.74 1.56 -14.02
CA ALA A 41 13.03 0.83 -12.79
C ALA A 41 13.05 -0.68 -13.02
N ARG A 42 13.93 -1.34 -12.27
CA ARG A 42 14.05 -2.79 -12.23
C ARG A 42 13.84 -3.27 -10.81
N PHE A 43 13.32 -4.49 -10.67
CA PHE A 43 12.95 -5.03 -9.37
C PHE A 43 13.49 -6.45 -9.20
N ALA A 44 13.66 -6.87 -7.95
CA ALA A 44 14.00 -8.24 -7.65
C ALA A 44 12.80 -9.16 -7.90
N CYS A 45 13.06 -10.38 -8.38
CA CYS A 45 12.06 -11.43 -8.43
C CYS A 45 11.65 -11.81 -6.98
N PRO A 46 10.35 -11.82 -6.65
CA PRO A 46 9.88 -12.14 -5.29
C PRO A 46 10.15 -13.60 -4.88
N ASP A 47 10.31 -14.52 -5.85
CA ASP A 47 10.43 -15.95 -5.58
C ASP A 47 11.90 -16.38 -5.39
N CYS A 48 12.78 -16.01 -6.33
CA CYS A 48 14.18 -16.46 -6.35
C CYS A 48 15.18 -15.36 -5.96
N GLY A 49 14.72 -14.13 -5.72
CA GLY A 49 15.60 -12.99 -5.39
C GLY A 49 16.46 -12.49 -6.56
N GLY A 50 16.25 -13.01 -7.79
CA GLY A 50 16.96 -12.56 -8.99
C GLY A 50 16.85 -11.04 -9.16
N LYS A 51 17.98 -10.35 -9.17
CA LYS A 51 18.06 -8.88 -9.23
C LYS A 51 17.74 -8.37 -10.63
N ASP A 52 17.41 -7.09 -10.69
CA ASP A 52 17.32 -6.32 -11.95
C ASP A 52 16.38 -6.88 -13.02
N CYS A 53 15.30 -7.56 -12.61
CA CYS A 53 14.29 -8.04 -13.55
C CYS A 53 13.54 -6.85 -14.16
N ALA A 54 13.39 -6.86 -15.48
CA ALA A 54 12.66 -5.83 -16.21
C ALA A 54 11.16 -5.93 -15.91
N VAL A 55 10.49 -4.78 -15.85
CA VAL A 55 9.02 -4.72 -15.76
C VAL A 55 8.43 -5.25 -17.07
N HIS A 56 7.61 -6.30 -16.96
CA HIS A 56 6.84 -6.88 -18.07
C HIS A 56 5.58 -6.05 -18.33
N ASP A 57 4.78 -5.85 -17.28
CA ASP A 57 3.60 -4.99 -17.27
C ASP A 57 3.29 -4.56 -15.83
N THR A 58 2.12 -3.95 -15.62
CA THR A 58 1.70 -3.49 -14.28
C THR A 58 0.26 -3.90 -13.98
N VAL A 59 -0.07 -3.99 -12.70
CA VAL A 59 -1.43 -4.17 -12.20
C VAL A 59 -1.70 -3.11 -11.15
N GLU A 60 -2.82 -2.39 -11.26
CA GLU A 60 -3.22 -1.43 -10.23
C GLU A 60 -3.73 -2.16 -8.98
N LYS A 61 -3.29 -1.71 -7.81
CA LYS A 61 -3.75 -2.20 -6.51
C LYS A 61 -4.05 -1.05 -5.58
N ARG A 62 -4.97 -1.29 -4.65
CA ARG A 62 -5.47 -0.30 -3.68
C ARG A 62 -5.42 -0.85 -2.26
N TRP A 63 -4.82 -0.10 -1.36
CA TRP A 63 -4.75 -0.40 0.07
C TRP A 63 -5.38 0.71 0.88
N ARG A 64 -6.14 0.31 1.90
CA ARG A 64 -6.58 1.21 2.96
C ARG A 64 -5.39 1.46 3.89
N HIS A 65 -5.01 2.72 4.05
CA HIS A 65 -3.93 3.16 4.94
C HIS A 65 -4.49 3.59 6.31
N MET A 66 -3.67 4.15 7.21
CA MET A 66 -4.19 4.86 8.39
C MET A 66 -5.01 6.08 7.95
N ASP A 67 -5.85 6.63 8.82
CA ASP A 67 -6.52 7.89 8.49
C ASP A 67 -5.52 9.04 8.36
N PHE A 68 -5.77 9.94 7.40
CA PHE A 68 -5.14 11.25 7.36
C PHE A 68 -6.06 12.23 8.10
N PHE A 69 -5.78 12.48 9.38
CA PHE A 69 -6.70 13.16 10.29
C PHE A 69 -8.10 12.50 10.31
N GLN A 70 -9.18 13.23 10.01
CA GLN A 70 -10.53 12.69 9.91
C GLN A 70 -10.85 12.01 8.56
N HIS A 71 -9.90 11.98 7.63
CA HIS A 71 -10.10 11.49 6.26
C HIS A 71 -9.59 10.06 6.11
N GLN A 72 -10.40 9.18 5.52
CA GLN A 72 -9.89 7.87 5.09
C GLN A 72 -8.80 8.06 4.06
N ALA A 73 -7.61 7.54 4.31
CA ALA A 73 -6.53 7.52 3.33
C ALA A 73 -6.41 6.16 2.64
N PHE A 74 -6.13 6.21 1.34
CA PHE A 74 -5.82 5.05 0.51
C PHE A 74 -4.52 5.27 -0.24
N ILE A 75 -3.74 4.20 -0.38
CA ILE A 75 -2.63 4.12 -1.32
C ILE A 75 -3.14 3.34 -2.53
N VAL A 76 -3.08 3.94 -3.71
CA VAL A 76 -3.30 3.25 -4.98
C VAL A 76 -1.97 3.22 -5.71
N ALA A 77 -1.56 2.07 -6.22
CA ALA A 77 -0.29 1.96 -6.92
C ALA A 77 -0.34 1.04 -8.11
N ARG A 78 0.43 1.40 -9.15
CA ARG A 78 0.79 0.47 -10.22
C ARG A 78 1.89 -0.46 -9.71
N VAL A 79 1.54 -1.73 -9.50
CA VAL A 79 2.49 -2.74 -9.04
C VAL A 79 3.05 -3.49 -10.26
N PRO A 80 4.37 -3.48 -10.47
CA PRO A 80 4.96 -4.14 -11.61
C PRO A 80 4.92 -5.67 -11.47
N ARG A 81 4.62 -6.34 -12.58
CA ARG A 81 5.02 -7.73 -12.78
C ARG A 81 6.34 -7.73 -13.54
N VAL A 82 7.34 -8.42 -13.03
CA VAL A 82 8.65 -8.54 -13.66
C VAL A 82 8.79 -9.82 -14.45
N GLN A 83 9.55 -9.78 -15.55
CA GLN A 83 9.95 -10.97 -16.29
C GLN A 83 11.23 -11.54 -15.65
N CYS A 84 11.10 -12.61 -14.87
CA CYS A 84 12.24 -13.35 -14.34
C CYS A 84 12.64 -14.49 -15.30
N PRO A 85 13.92 -14.65 -15.67
CA PRO A 85 14.35 -15.74 -16.55
C PRO A 85 14.06 -17.15 -15.98
N GLY A 86 14.18 -17.34 -14.66
CA GLY A 86 13.97 -18.64 -14.02
C GLY A 86 12.54 -18.91 -13.54
N CYS A 87 11.81 -17.86 -13.16
CA CYS A 87 10.46 -18.00 -12.58
C CYS A 87 9.34 -17.62 -13.56
N GLY A 88 9.65 -16.93 -14.66
CA GLY A 88 8.67 -16.33 -15.55
C GLY A 88 8.13 -15.00 -15.02
N VAL A 89 6.90 -14.64 -15.41
CA VAL A 89 6.25 -13.40 -14.97
C VAL A 89 5.87 -13.48 -13.50
N ARG A 90 6.34 -12.54 -12.68
CA ARG A 90 6.04 -12.48 -11.23
C ARG A 90 5.65 -11.09 -10.78
N LEU A 91 4.57 -11.00 -10.01
CA LEU A 91 4.16 -9.75 -9.37
C LEU A 91 5.03 -9.48 -8.16
N ILE A 92 5.69 -8.32 -8.12
CA ILE A 92 6.58 -8.00 -7.01
C ILE A 92 5.82 -7.82 -5.69
N THR A 93 6.58 -7.94 -4.59
CA THR A 93 6.15 -7.44 -3.29
C THR A 93 6.40 -5.94 -3.20
N VAL A 94 5.41 -5.18 -2.70
CA VAL A 94 5.57 -3.75 -2.40
C VAL A 94 6.05 -3.56 -0.95
N PRO A 95 6.83 -2.51 -0.64
CA PRO A 95 7.41 -2.34 0.69
C PRO A 95 6.39 -1.96 1.77
N TRP A 96 5.19 -1.48 1.40
CA TRP A 96 4.18 -1.01 2.35
C TRP A 96 3.03 -1.99 2.59
N ALA A 97 2.99 -3.17 1.99
CA ALA A 97 1.90 -4.13 2.18
C ALA A 97 2.34 -5.58 1.97
N ARG A 98 1.79 -6.48 2.78
CA ARG A 98 1.92 -7.93 2.56
C ARG A 98 1.13 -8.39 1.33
N ALA A 99 1.51 -9.54 0.77
CA ALA A 99 0.76 -10.17 -0.31
C ALA A 99 -0.71 -10.38 0.08
N ASN A 100 -1.62 -10.12 -0.87
CA ASN A 100 -3.07 -10.28 -0.73
C ASN A 100 -3.76 -9.45 0.38
N SER A 101 -3.04 -8.55 1.06
CA SER A 101 -3.70 -7.61 1.98
C SER A 101 -4.28 -6.42 1.22
N GLY A 102 -5.45 -5.98 1.67
CA GLY A 102 -6.05 -4.69 1.29
C GLY A 102 -5.67 -3.56 2.26
N PHE A 103 -4.75 -3.80 3.19
CA PHE A 103 -4.22 -2.83 4.14
C PHE A 103 -2.73 -2.61 3.94
N THR A 104 -2.26 -1.42 4.27
CA THR A 104 -0.82 -1.17 4.43
C THR A 104 -0.30 -1.79 5.72
N LEU A 105 0.99 -2.10 5.82
CA LEU A 105 1.64 -2.62 7.02
C LEU A 105 1.39 -1.74 8.25
N LEU A 106 1.43 -0.41 8.09
CA LEU A 106 1.13 0.53 9.18
C LEU A 106 -0.32 0.45 9.66
N MET A 107 -1.27 0.23 8.75
CA MET A 107 -2.68 0.02 9.09
C MET A 107 -2.87 -1.33 9.81
N GLU A 108 -2.19 -2.39 9.36
CA GLU A 108 -2.21 -3.68 10.06
C GLU A 108 -1.59 -3.59 11.45
N GLY A 109 -0.46 -2.88 11.59
CA GLY A 109 0.16 -2.61 12.89
C GLY A 109 -0.75 -1.83 13.84
N LEU A 110 -1.45 -0.81 13.35
CA LEU A 110 -2.46 -0.09 14.14
C LEU A 110 -3.60 -1.01 14.59
N ILE A 111 -4.12 -1.85 13.69
CA ILE A 111 -5.16 -2.84 14.01
C ILE A 111 -4.69 -3.80 15.11
N LEU A 112 -3.47 -4.32 14.99
CA LEU A 112 -2.88 -5.23 15.97
C LEU A 112 -2.66 -4.56 17.33
N GLU A 113 -2.23 -3.30 17.36
CA GLU A 113 -2.07 -2.59 18.63
C GLU A 113 -3.42 -2.33 19.31
N MET A 114 -4.42 -1.89 18.53
CA MET A 114 -5.77 -1.66 19.06
C MET A 114 -6.44 -2.95 19.57
N SER A 115 -6.18 -4.10 18.92
CA SER A 115 -6.83 -5.38 19.27
C SER A 115 -6.44 -5.90 20.65
N ARG A 116 -5.35 -5.37 21.25
CA ARG A 116 -4.90 -5.70 22.60
C ARG A 116 -5.89 -5.27 23.69
N SER A 117 -6.68 -4.23 23.44
CA SER A 117 -7.57 -3.62 24.44
C SER A 117 -8.95 -3.25 23.90
N THR A 118 -9.17 -3.30 22.59
CA THR A 118 -10.42 -2.85 21.95
C THR A 118 -11.10 -4.02 21.24
N PRO A 119 -12.41 -4.28 21.47
CA PRO A 119 -13.14 -5.30 20.73
C PRO A 119 -13.11 -5.05 19.21
N VAL A 120 -12.95 -6.10 18.42
CA VAL A 120 -12.82 -6.03 16.95
C VAL A 120 -13.92 -5.21 16.29
N ARG A 121 -15.17 -5.34 16.73
CA ARG A 121 -16.31 -4.56 16.22
C ARG A 121 -16.13 -3.05 16.42
N ASN A 122 -15.53 -2.64 17.54
CA ASN A 122 -15.28 -1.23 17.82
C ASN A 122 -14.11 -0.70 16.99
N ILE A 123 -13.06 -1.51 16.79
CA ILE A 123 -11.94 -1.20 15.89
C ILE A 123 -12.46 -0.99 14.47
N ALA A 124 -13.26 -1.93 13.96
CA ALA A 124 -13.83 -1.89 12.62
C ALA A 124 -14.68 -0.64 12.40
N LYS A 125 -15.53 -0.27 13.38
CA LYS A 125 -16.30 0.97 13.36
C LYS A 125 -15.41 2.21 13.34
N LEU A 126 -14.41 2.29 14.23
CA LEU A 126 -13.51 3.44 14.31
C LEU A 126 -12.74 3.66 13.00
N LEU A 127 -12.19 2.57 12.45
CA LEU A 127 -11.37 2.58 11.25
C LEU A 127 -12.20 2.58 9.95
N ARG A 128 -13.53 2.49 10.07
CA ARG A 128 -14.51 2.46 8.97
C ARG A 128 -14.21 1.34 7.96
N VAL A 129 -14.02 0.13 8.48
CA VAL A 129 -13.77 -1.11 7.73
C VAL A 129 -14.68 -2.23 8.24
N SER A 130 -14.81 -3.32 7.50
CA SER A 130 -15.57 -4.49 7.95
C SER A 130 -14.80 -5.30 8.99
N ASP A 131 -15.49 -5.85 9.99
CA ASP A 131 -14.94 -6.75 11.02
C ASP A 131 -14.15 -7.92 10.43
N ASN A 132 -14.64 -8.55 9.36
CA ASN A 132 -13.94 -9.65 8.67
C ASN A 132 -12.54 -9.27 8.18
N ARG A 133 -12.33 -8.02 7.77
CA ARG A 133 -11.01 -7.55 7.34
C ARG A 133 -10.07 -7.35 8.52
N VAL A 134 -10.60 -6.95 9.67
CA VAL A 134 -9.83 -6.80 10.93
C VAL A 134 -9.42 -8.18 11.43
N TRP A 135 -10.32 -9.17 11.42
CA TRP A 135 -10.00 -10.55 11.81
C TRP A 135 -8.88 -11.17 10.97
N ARG A 136 -8.86 -10.95 9.65
CA ARG A 136 -7.77 -11.41 8.75
C ARG A 136 -6.39 -10.81 9.03
N VAL A 137 -6.31 -9.77 9.88
CA VAL A 137 -5.04 -9.19 10.34
C VAL A 137 -4.59 -9.83 11.65
N ILE A 138 -5.55 -10.17 12.53
CA ILE A 138 -5.26 -10.70 13.88
C ILE A 138 -4.98 -12.22 13.86
N GLN A 139 -5.56 -12.93 12.89
CA GLN A 139 -5.42 -14.38 12.73
C GLN A 139 -4.12 -14.81 12.07
#